data_AF-A0A4R5BEN4-F1
#
_entry.id   AF-A0A4R5BEN4-F1
#
_cell.length_a   1.000
_cell.length_b   1.000
_cell.length_c   1.000
_cell.angle_alpha   90.00
_cell.angle_beta   90.00
_cell.angle_gamma   90.00
#
_symmetry.space_group_name_H-M   'P 1'
#
loop_
_entity.id
_entity.type
_entity.pdbx_description
1 polymer ?
#
loop_
_entity_poly.entity_id
_entity_poly.type
_entity_poly.pdbx_seq_one_letter_code
_entity_poly.pdbx_strand_id
1 'polypeptide(L)'
;MSRYRGPATLISSGGAEAEVYVDLRAKQREWSGTVTVGDFDADGPHDRTLRLPDGREAQVTLGDSAVWSDVITLVGSGPPPFA
;
A
#
# COMPACT_ATOMS: atom_id res chain seq x y z
N MET A 1 -13.64 7.61 11.71
CA MET A 1 -12.32 7.49 11.06
C MET A 1 -12.29 6.14 10.37
N SER A 2 -12.17 6.10 9.05
CA SER A 2 -12.13 4.84 8.31
C SER A 2 -10.74 4.22 8.40
N ARG A 3 -10.68 2.93 8.72
CA ARG A 3 -9.44 2.13 8.78
C ARG A 3 -9.69 0.82 8.06
N TYR A 4 -8.70 0.38 7.29
CA TYR A 4 -8.72 -0.93 6.65
C TYR A 4 -7.52 -1.73 7.11
N ARG A 5 -7.76 -2.96 7.57
CA ARG A 5 -6.70 -3.88 7.94
C ARG A 5 -7.01 -5.25 7.38
N GLY A 6 -6.17 -5.74 6.47
CA GLY A 6 -6.46 -6.96 5.76
C GLY A 6 -5.53 -7.21 4.58
N PRO A 7 -5.78 -8.30 3.84
CA PRO A 7 -5.05 -8.60 2.62
C PRO A 7 -5.36 -7.55 1.56
N ALA A 8 -4.37 -7.23 0.74
CA ALA A 8 -4.49 -6.41 -0.45
C ALA A 8 -3.50 -6.91 -1.49
N THR A 9 -3.65 -6.47 -2.73
CA THR A 9 -2.71 -6.75 -3.80
C THR A 9 -1.96 -5.48 -4.13
N LEU A 10 -0.63 -5.53 -4.03
CA LEU A 10 0.23 -4.44 -4.48
C LEU A 10 0.70 -4.74 -5.90
N ILE A 11 0.53 -3.78 -6.80
CA ILE A 11 0.86 -3.92 -8.21
C ILE A 11 2.03 -2.96 -8.51
N SER A 12 3.14 -3.54 -8.96
CA SER A 12 4.32 -2.82 -9.42
C SER A 12 4.05 -2.06 -10.71
N SER A 13 4.83 -1.00 -11.00
CA SER A 13 4.76 -0.30 -12.29
C SER A 13 5.01 -1.23 -13.49
N GLY A 14 5.73 -2.34 -13.27
CA GLY A 14 5.92 -3.40 -14.28
C GLY A 14 4.77 -4.40 -14.40
N GLY A 15 3.67 -4.23 -13.66
CA GLY A 15 2.51 -5.14 -13.66
C GLY A 15 2.67 -6.38 -12.77
N ALA A 16 3.75 -6.50 -12.01
CA ALA A 16 3.92 -7.58 -11.04
C ALA A 16 2.97 -7.39 -9.86
N GLU A 17 2.22 -8.43 -9.51
CA GLU A 17 1.27 -8.42 -8.39
C GLU A 17 1.85 -9.18 -7.20
N ALA A 18 1.82 -8.56 -6.02
CA ALA A 18 2.22 -9.16 -4.76
C ALA A 18 1.05 -9.13 -3.78
N GLU A 19 0.73 -10.26 -3.17
CA GLU A 19 -0.21 -10.29 -2.05
C GLU A 19 0.48 -9.76 -0.81
N VAL A 20 -0.17 -8.79 -0.16
CA VAL A 20 0.38 -8.06 0.97
C VAL A 20 -0.66 -7.89 2.06
N TYR A 21 -0.19 -7.68 3.29
CA TYR A 21 -1.07 -7.32 4.38
C TYR A 21 -0.93 -5.83 4.70
N VAL A 22 -2.04 -5.08 4.70
CA VAL A 22 -2.01 -3.64 4.93
C VAL A 22 -2.75 -3.23 6.19
N ASP A 23 -2.32 -2.11 6.76
CA ASP A 23 -3.01 -1.37 7.81
C ASP A 23 -3.10 0.10 7.38
N LEU A 24 -4.26 0.50 6.87
CA LEU A 24 -4.53 1.79 6.26
C LEU A 24 -5.46 2.61 7.13
N ARG A 25 -5.19 3.91 7.21
CA ARG A 25 -6.02 4.89 7.92
C ARG A 25 -6.31 6.10 7.04
N ALA A 26 -7.58 6.47 6.97
CA ALA A 26 -8.01 7.70 6.31
C ALA A 26 -7.63 8.93 7.16
N LYS A 27 -7.04 9.94 6.52
CA LYS A 27 -6.92 11.31 7.03
C LYS A 27 -7.80 12.24 6.19
N GLN A 28 -7.86 13.52 6.54
CA GLN A 28 -8.81 14.47 5.93
C GLN A 28 -8.65 14.62 4.41
N ARG A 29 -7.42 14.59 3.89
CA ARG A 29 -7.11 14.85 2.46
C ARG A 29 -6.19 13.81 1.82
N GLU A 30 -5.79 12.80 2.59
CA GLU A 30 -4.85 11.76 2.22
C GLU A 30 -5.19 10.52 3.04
N TRP A 31 -4.58 9.38 2.72
CA TRP A 31 -4.60 8.23 3.61
C TRP A 31 -3.21 7.61 3.64
N SER A 32 -2.89 6.96 4.75
CA SER A 32 -1.55 6.42 4.97
C SER A 32 -1.65 5.12 5.74
N GLY A 33 -0.61 4.31 5.66
CA GLY A 33 -0.61 3.04 6.34
C GLY A 33 0.75 2.38 6.35
N THR A 34 0.72 1.11 6.70
CA THR A 34 1.86 0.21 6.56
C THR A 34 1.44 -0.99 5.74
N VAL A 35 2.36 -1.50 4.94
CA VAL A 35 2.26 -2.78 4.25
C VAL A 35 3.30 -3.71 4.81
N THR A 36 2.92 -4.95 5.06
CA THR A 36 3.84 -6.04 5.38
C THR A 36 4.05 -6.87 4.12
N VAL A 37 5.30 -6.94 3.67
CA VAL A 37 5.79 -7.68 2.50
C VAL A 37 6.90 -8.63 2.94
N GLY A 38 6.80 -9.91 2.59
CA GLY A 38 7.82 -10.89 3.00
C GLY A 38 9.09 -10.89 2.14
N ASP A 39 8.95 -10.66 0.84
CA ASP A 39 10.07 -10.59 -0.11
C ASP A 39 9.63 -9.69 -1.28
N PHE A 40 9.73 -8.39 -1.07
CA PHE A 40 9.35 -7.41 -2.08
C PHE A 40 10.51 -6.44 -2.25
N ASP A 41 11.15 -6.50 -3.43
CA ASP A 41 12.14 -5.53 -3.87
C ASP A 41 11.48 -4.14 -3.90
N ALA A 42 11.71 -3.38 -2.81
CA ALA A 42 11.28 -2.00 -2.68
C ALA A 42 12.20 -1.03 -3.46
N ASP A 43 13.30 -1.53 -4.05
CA ASP A 43 14.29 -0.76 -4.82
C ASP A 43 13.77 -0.15 -6.14
N GLY A 44 12.53 -0.48 -6.54
CA GLY A 44 11.88 0.09 -7.71
C GLY A 44 11.18 1.44 -7.45
N PRO A 45 10.60 2.08 -8.49
CA PRO A 45 9.92 3.37 -8.34
C PRO A 45 8.88 3.32 -7.22
N HIS A 46 8.88 4.31 -6.32
CA HIS A 46 8.05 4.31 -5.12
C HIS A 46 6.54 4.29 -5.42
N ASP A 47 6.12 4.69 -6.62
CA ASP A 47 4.72 4.71 -7.03
C ASP A 47 4.23 3.32 -7.45
N ARG A 48 3.16 2.88 -6.79
CA ARG A 48 2.55 1.55 -6.92
C ARG A 48 1.04 1.68 -6.92
N THR A 49 0.36 0.67 -7.46
CA THR A 49 -1.10 0.58 -7.35
C THR A 49 -1.44 -0.40 -6.23
N LEU A 50 -2.25 0.03 -5.27
CA LEU A 50 -2.83 -0.84 -4.25
C LEU A 50 -4.25 -1.20 -4.66
N ARG A 51 -4.50 -2.49 -4.82
CA ARG A 51 -5.84 -3.05 -5.08
C ARG A 51 -6.36 -3.73 -3.82
N LEU A 52 -7.53 -3.30 -3.38
CA LEU A 52 -8.26 -3.90 -2.28
C LEU A 52 -9.04 -5.14 -2.75
N PRO A 53 -9.43 -6.05 -1.83
CA PRO A 53 -10.16 -7.28 -2.19
C PRO A 53 -11.57 -7.02 -2.71
N ASP A 54 -12.11 -5.81 -2.53
CA ASP A 54 -13.38 -5.38 -3.14
C ASP A 54 -13.22 -4.94 -4.61
N GLY A 55 -12.00 -4.99 -5.15
CA GLY A 55 -11.66 -4.59 -6.52
C GLY A 55 -11.35 -3.10 -6.67
N ARG A 56 -11.40 -2.31 -5.59
CA ARG A 56 -11.05 -0.88 -5.65
C ARG A 56 -9.54 -0.72 -5.69
N GLU A 57 -9.07 0.15 -6.58
CA GLU A 57 -7.66 0.43 -6.78
C GLU A 57 -7.33 1.88 -6.40
N ALA A 58 -6.12 2.09 -5.90
CA ALA A 58 -5.62 3.44 -5.61
C ALA A 58 -4.11 3.52 -5.77
N GLN A 59 -3.62 4.71 -6.16
CA GLN A 59 -2.19 4.96 -6.26
C GLN A 59 -1.60 5.22 -4.88
N VAL A 60 -0.50 4.55 -4.59
CA VAL A 60 0.25 4.67 -3.33
C VAL A 60 1.73 4.89 -3.62
N THR A 61 2.35 5.71 -2.80
CA THR A 61 3.80 5.86 -2.75
C THR A 61 4.30 5.08 -1.55
N LEU A 62 5.20 4.11 -1.79
CA LEU A 62 5.91 3.38 -0.74
C LEU A 62 7.09 4.20 -0.26
N GLY A 63 7.20 4.41 1.06
CA GLY A 63 8.38 5.01 1.67
C GLY A 63 9.55 4.03 1.73
N ASP A 64 10.73 4.53 2.08
CA ASP A 64 11.91 3.69 2.35
C ASP A 64 11.61 2.64 3.43
N SER A 65 11.79 1.37 3.07
CA SER A 65 11.84 0.29 4.04
C SER A 65 13.21 0.28 4.70
N ALA A 66 13.27 0.32 6.02
CA ALA A 66 14.52 0.02 6.69
C ALA A 66 14.88 -1.44 6.38
N VAL A 67 16.10 -1.69 5.89
CA VAL A 67 16.67 -2.95 5.34
C VAL A 67 16.45 -4.23 6.18
N TRP A 68 15.87 -4.11 7.37
CA TRP A 68 15.69 -5.12 8.40
C TRP A 68 14.23 -5.33 8.81
N SER A 69 13.27 -4.70 8.12
CA SER A 69 11.85 -4.74 8.47
C SER A 69 11.00 -5.03 7.24
N ASP A 70 10.23 -6.11 7.29
CA ASP A 70 9.17 -6.47 6.33
C ASP A 70 8.02 -5.45 6.28
N VAL A 71 8.09 -4.37 7.07
CA VAL A 71 7.05 -3.36 7.20
C VAL A 71 7.47 -2.08 6.50
N ILE A 72 6.76 -1.73 5.44
CA ILE A 72 6.98 -0.54 4.63
C ILE A 72 5.86 0.45 4.89
N THR A 73 6.19 1.73 5.05
CA THR A 73 5.17 2.79 5.12
C THR A 73 4.64 3.09 3.72
N LEU A 74 3.35 3.36 3.61
CA LEU A 74 2.75 3.79 2.35
C LEU A 74 1.84 4.99 2.56
N VAL A 75 1.79 5.85 1.56
CA VAL A 75 0.91 7.02 1.51
C VAL A 75 0.11 6.95 0.22
N GLY A 76 -1.20 6.93 0.35
CA GLY A 76 -2.11 6.96 -0.78
C GLY A 76 -2.60 8.37 -1.08
N SER A 77 -2.70 8.65 -2.37
CA SER A 77 -3.20 9.93 -2.88
C SER A 77 -4.69 9.83 -3.22
N GLY A 78 -5.45 10.89 -2.94
CA GLY A 78 -6.88 10.96 -3.26
C GLY A 78 -7.80 10.31 -2.21
N PRO A 79 -9.07 10.03 -2.56
CA PRO A 79 -10.02 9.45 -1.63
C PRO A 79 -9.59 8.02 -1.24
N PRO A 80 -9.66 7.64 0.05
CA PRO A 80 -9.34 6.30 0.49
C PRO A 80 -10.27 5.27 -0.16
N PRO A 81 -9.74 4.21 -0.80
CA PRO A 81 -10.57 3.19 -1.45
C PRO A 81 -11.39 2.37 -0.44
N PHE A 82 -11.10 2.45 0.85
CA PHE A 82 -11.75 1.71 1.94
C PHE A 82 -12.73 2.54 2.78
N ALA A 83 -13.08 3.75 2.33
CA ALA A 83 -14.12 4.57 2.97
C ALA A 83 -15.52 4.32 2.38
#